data_AF-A0A1B9EK30-F1
#
_entry.id   AF-A0A1B9EK30-F1
#
_cell.length_a   1.000
_cell.length_b   1.000
_cell.length_c   1.000
_cell.angle_alpha   90.00
_cell.angle_beta   90.00
_cell.angle_gamma   90.00
#
_symmetry.space_group_name_H-M   'P 1'
#
loop_
_entity.id
_entity.type
_entity.pdbx_description
1 polymer ?
#
loop_
_entity_poly.entity_id
_entity_poly.type
_entity_poly.pdbx_seq_one_letter_code
_entity_poly.pdbx_strand_id
1 'polypeptide(L)'
;MGRARRWARSRLVGSGIGDDEPLAETLILLISELVTNAVVHTGCPAVLRMLFGGGGASGAAGTVRVEVADASDCPPLQRHAAGEDTGGRGLELVDGLADRWGWLPEGAGKQIWCEVDRSGPVRAPEPPKVVVQGGAGEVCEPPSCVFTDHLA
;
A
#
# COMPACT_ATOMS: atom_id res chain seq x y z
N MET A 1 -12.98 3.15 6.06
CA MET A 1 -12.24 1.87 6.23
C MET A 1 -12.98 0.64 5.70
N GLY A 2 -14.25 0.37 6.04
CA GLY A 2 -14.96 -0.82 5.55
C GLY A 2 -15.08 -0.98 4.01
N ARG A 3 -15.12 0.14 3.26
CA ARG A 3 -15.18 0.14 1.79
C ARG A 3 -13.89 -0.40 1.14
N ALA A 4 -12.71 0.04 1.61
CA ALA A 4 -11.42 -0.40 1.08
C ALA A 4 -11.20 -1.91 1.29
N ARG A 5 -11.54 -2.42 2.49
CA ARG A 5 -11.45 -3.86 2.79
C ARG A 5 -12.37 -4.70 1.90
N ARG A 6 -13.61 -4.26 1.70
CA ARG A 6 -14.58 -4.96 0.83
C ARG A 6 -14.13 -4.98 -0.62
N TRP A 7 -13.63 -3.85 -1.12
CA TRP A 7 -13.08 -3.75 -2.48
C TRP A 7 -11.88 -4.69 -2.65
N ALA A 8 -10.94 -4.68 -1.70
CA ALA A 8 -9.77 -5.56 -1.71
C ALA A 8 -10.16 -7.04 -1.78
N ARG A 9 -11.06 -7.50 -0.89
CA ARG A 9 -11.56 -8.89 -0.91
C ARG A 9 -12.16 -9.28 -2.26
N SER A 10 -13.05 -8.43 -2.79
CA SER A 10 -13.68 -8.68 -4.10
C SER A 10 -12.65 -8.84 -5.23
N ARG A 11 -11.56 -8.05 -5.19
CA ARG A 11 -10.48 -8.09 -6.17
C ARG A 11 -9.61 -9.33 -6.03
N LEU A 12 -9.26 -9.70 -4.79
CA LEU A 12 -8.46 -10.89 -4.50
C LEU A 12 -9.18 -12.16 -4.95
N VAL A 13 -10.47 -12.30 -4.62
CA VAL A 13 -11.29 -13.43 -5.06
C VAL A 13 -11.35 -13.50 -6.60
N GLY A 14 -11.52 -12.37 -7.28
CA GLY A 14 -11.52 -12.30 -8.74
C GLY A 14 -10.18 -12.71 -9.40
N SER A 15 -9.08 -12.67 -8.65
CA SER A 15 -7.73 -13.07 -9.09
C SER A 15 -7.34 -14.51 -8.71
N GLY A 16 -8.27 -15.25 -8.10
CA GLY A 16 -8.03 -16.60 -7.60
C GLY A 16 -7.22 -16.66 -6.30
N ILE A 17 -7.26 -15.60 -5.48
CA ILE A 17 -6.76 -15.58 -4.10
C ILE A 17 -7.98 -15.71 -3.19
N GLY A 18 -8.09 -16.81 -2.46
CA GLY A 18 -9.17 -17.07 -1.52
C GLY A 18 -9.13 -16.13 -0.30
N ASP A 19 -10.31 -15.85 0.26
CA ASP A 19 -10.44 -14.97 1.44
C ASP A 19 -9.72 -15.50 2.69
N ASP A 20 -9.54 -16.82 2.78
CA ASP A 20 -8.87 -17.50 3.90
C ASP A 20 -7.35 -17.67 3.69
N GLU A 21 -6.81 -17.21 2.55
CA GLU A 21 -5.37 -17.26 2.31
C GLU A 21 -4.64 -16.22 3.17
N PRO A 22 -3.53 -16.57 3.84
CA PRO A 22 -2.73 -15.60 4.62
C PRO A 22 -2.33 -14.36 3.80
N LEU A 23 -2.10 -14.55 2.50
CA LEU A 23 -1.81 -13.48 1.56
C LEU A 23 -2.96 -12.45 1.49
N ALA A 24 -4.22 -12.90 1.50
CA ALA A 24 -5.38 -12.01 1.47
C ALA A 24 -5.44 -11.16 2.74
N GLU A 25 -5.21 -11.75 3.91
CA GLU A 25 -5.17 -11.03 5.18
C GLU A 25 -4.06 -9.97 5.20
N THR A 26 -2.85 -10.35 4.78
CA THR A 26 -1.70 -9.44 4.66
C THR A 26 -2.02 -8.26 3.74
N LEU A 27 -2.57 -8.52 2.55
CA LEU A 27 -2.91 -7.47 1.58
C LEU A 27 -4.01 -6.54 2.09
N ILE A 28 -5.04 -7.08 2.76
CA ILE A 28 -6.12 -6.28 3.35
C ILE A 28 -5.58 -5.36 4.45
N LEU A 29 -4.63 -5.85 5.25
CA LEU A 29 -4.00 -5.07 6.30
C LEU A 29 -3.13 -3.95 5.71
N LEU A 30 -2.25 -4.28 4.75
CA LEU A 30 -1.43 -3.31 4.02
C LEU A 30 -2.28 -2.21 3.37
N ILE A 31 -3.37 -2.58 2.69
CA ILE A 31 -4.30 -1.62 2.09
C ILE A 31 -4.95 -0.74 3.15
N SER A 32 -5.34 -1.32 4.29
CA SER A 32 -5.96 -0.56 5.38
C SER A 32 -4.99 0.49 5.92
N GLU A 33 -3.72 0.13 6.13
CA GLU A 33 -2.70 1.07 6.62
C GLU A 33 -2.38 2.15 5.58
N LEU A 34 -2.15 1.78 4.31
CA LEU A 34 -1.83 2.75 3.26
C LEU A 34 -2.98 3.73 2.99
N VAL A 35 -4.22 3.24 2.91
CA VAL A 35 -5.40 4.11 2.73
C VAL A 35 -5.64 4.98 3.95
N THR A 36 -5.43 4.45 5.16
CA THR A 36 -5.53 5.24 6.39
C THR A 36 -4.47 6.34 6.41
N ASN A 37 -3.23 6.02 6.07
CA ASN A 37 -2.14 6.98 5.95
C ASN A 37 -2.51 8.10 4.96
N ALA A 38 -2.95 7.75 3.75
CA ALA A 38 -3.35 8.73 2.76
C ALA A 38 -4.51 9.61 3.25
N VAL A 39 -5.63 9.02 3.69
CA VAL A 39 -6.84 9.79 4.00
C VAL A 39 -6.73 10.58 5.29
N VAL A 40 -6.25 9.95 6.36
CA VAL A 40 -6.24 10.55 7.71
C VAL A 40 -5.13 11.59 7.84
N HIS A 41 -3.96 11.34 7.26
CA HIS A 41 -2.82 12.24 7.45
C HIS A 41 -2.72 13.34 6.40
N THR A 42 -3.32 13.17 5.21
CA THR A 42 -3.28 14.22 4.18
C THR A 42 -4.60 14.98 4.07
N GLY A 43 -5.72 14.39 4.48
CA GLY A 43 -7.03 14.97 4.22
C GLY A 43 -7.38 15.06 2.74
N CYS A 44 -6.62 14.40 1.86
CA CYS A 44 -6.85 14.35 0.42
C CYS A 44 -7.61 13.08 0.01
N PRO A 45 -8.34 13.12 -1.12
CA PRO A 45 -8.70 11.94 -1.88
C PRO A 45 -7.52 10.99 -2.08
N ALA A 46 -7.75 9.70 -1.85
CA ALA A 46 -6.79 8.64 -2.16
C ALA A 46 -7.31 7.76 -3.30
N VAL A 47 -6.45 7.44 -4.27
CA VAL A 47 -6.68 6.50 -5.36
C VAL A 47 -6.02 5.17 -5.00
N LEU A 48 -6.81 4.11 -4.86
CA LEU A 48 -6.30 2.75 -4.61
C LEU A 48 -6.29 1.94 -5.91
N ARG A 49 -5.13 1.34 -6.23
CA ARG A 49 -4.92 0.42 -7.35
C ARG A 49 -4.36 -0.91 -6.84
N MET A 50 -4.76 -2.00 -7.50
CA MET A 50 -4.25 -3.35 -7.22
C MET A 50 -3.94 -4.03 -8.55
N LEU A 51 -2.68 -4.42 -8.74
CA LEU A 51 -2.18 -5.07 -9.94
C LEU A 51 -1.73 -6.49 -9.59
N PHE A 52 -2.05 -7.44 -10.47
CA PHE A 52 -1.69 -8.84 -10.32
C PHE A 52 -0.62 -9.19 -11.34
N GLY A 53 0.62 -9.36 -10.88
CA GLY A 53 1.71 -9.90 -11.67
C GLY A 53 1.45 -11.36 -12.00
N GLY A 54 1.33 -11.67 -13.29
CA GLY A 54 1.15 -13.03 -13.77
C GLY A 54 2.36 -13.90 -13.46
N GLY A 55 2.13 -15.05 -12.83
CA GLY A 55 3.06 -16.17 -12.93
C GLY A 55 3.07 -16.61 -14.39
N GLY A 56 4.15 -16.34 -15.11
CA GLY A 56 4.28 -16.80 -16.49
C GLY A 56 4.05 -18.30 -16.62
N ALA A 57 3.93 -18.82 -17.85
CA ALA A 57 3.67 -20.22 -18.21
C ALA A 57 4.65 -21.27 -17.61
N SER A 58 5.56 -20.87 -16.72
CA SER A 58 6.59 -21.64 -16.06
C SER A 58 6.41 -21.70 -14.52
N GLY A 59 5.18 -21.74 -14.00
CA GLY A 59 4.93 -21.98 -12.57
C GLY A 59 5.58 -20.97 -11.62
N ALA A 60 5.96 -19.79 -12.12
CA ALA A 60 6.53 -18.73 -11.32
C ALA A 60 5.44 -18.17 -10.41
N ALA A 61 5.79 -17.91 -9.15
CA ALA A 61 4.92 -17.23 -8.22
C ALA A 61 4.53 -15.86 -8.77
N GLY A 62 3.24 -15.59 -8.88
CA GLY A 62 2.75 -14.25 -9.21
C GLY A 62 3.06 -13.27 -8.08
N THR A 63 2.90 -11.98 -8.34
CA THR A 63 3.06 -10.93 -7.34
C THR A 63 1.77 -10.10 -7.26
N VAL A 64 1.46 -9.55 -6.09
CA VAL A 64 0.35 -8.60 -5.95
C VAL A 64 0.95 -7.25 -5.57
N ARG A 65 0.73 -6.26 -6.42
CA ARG A 65 1.15 -4.88 -6.20
C ARG A 65 -0.05 -4.04 -5.79
N VAL A 66 0.10 -3.32 -4.68
CA VAL A 66 -0.88 -2.35 -4.18
C VAL A 66 -0.28 -0.97 -4.31
N GLU A 67 -1.05 -0.03 -4.81
CA GLU A 67 -0.64 1.37 -4.94
C GLU A 67 -1.73 2.27 -4.35
N VAL A 68 -1.30 3.24 -3.55
CA VAL A 68 -2.17 4.29 -3.01
C VAL A 68 -1.55 5.63 -3.38
N ALA A 69 -2.25 6.36 -4.24
CA ALA A 69 -1.89 7.73 -4.61
C ALA A 69 -2.78 8.73 -3.89
N ASP A 70 -2.24 9.86 -3.47
CA ASP A 70 -3.01 10.98 -2.92
C ASP A 70 -2.46 12.30 -3.45
N ALA A 71 -3.22 13.38 -3.30
CA ALA A 71 -2.87 14.70 -3.82
C ALA A 71 -1.88 15.49 -2.94
N SER A 72 -1.32 14.87 -1.90
CA SER A 72 -0.33 15.49 -1.02
C SER A 72 1.08 15.12 -1.47
N ASP A 73 1.90 16.14 -1.68
CA ASP A 73 3.33 16.03 -1.99
C ASP A 73 4.19 15.71 -0.75
N CYS A 74 3.61 15.77 0.45
CA CYS A 74 4.30 15.45 1.69
C CYS A 74 4.86 14.02 1.65
N PRO A 75 6.19 13.84 1.72
CA PRO A 75 6.80 12.52 1.67
C PRO A 75 6.28 11.65 2.83
N PRO A 76 6.07 10.34 2.60
CA PRO A 76 5.71 9.43 3.66
C PRO A 76 6.85 9.35 4.67
N LEU A 77 6.58 9.82 5.89
CA LEU A 77 7.53 9.77 7.00
C LEU A 77 7.36 8.43 7.71
N GLN A 78 8.31 7.52 7.53
CA GLN A 78 8.44 6.35 8.41
C GLN A 78 8.85 6.88 9.79
N ARG A 79 7.90 6.93 10.72
CA ARG A 79 8.17 7.31 12.11
C ARG A 79 8.28 6.05 12.93
N HIS A 80 9.41 5.86 13.60
CA HIS A 80 9.46 4.93 14.72
C HIS A 80 8.61 5.53 15.84
N ALA A 81 7.53 4.85 16.21
CA ALA A 81 6.66 5.32 17.29
C ALA A 81 7.49 5.41 18.58
N ALA A 82 7.60 6.61 19.15
CA ALA A 82 8.14 6.81 20.49
C ALA A 82 6.98 6.78 21.49
N GLY A 83 6.82 5.67 22.23
CA GLY A 83 5.83 5.57 23.30
C GLY A 83 4.38 5.42 22.84
N GLU A 84 3.47 6.19 23.47
CA GLU A 84 1.99 6.14 23.35
C GLU A 84 1.44 6.75 22.04
N ASP A 85 2.31 7.04 21.07
CA ASP A 85 1.91 7.69 19.83
C ASP A 85 1.14 6.71 18.92
N THR A 86 -0.10 7.05 18.59
CA THR A 86 -0.98 6.18 17.79
C THR A 86 -0.72 6.34 16.28
N GLY A 87 -0.04 7.39 15.86
CA GLY A 87 0.28 7.68 14.46
C GLY A 87 1.75 7.42 14.14
N GLY A 88 2.05 6.51 13.21
CA GLY A 88 3.41 6.26 12.73
C GLY A 88 3.74 4.81 12.37
N ARG A 89 2.99 3.86 12.95
CA ARG A 89 3.20 2.41 12.73
C ARG A 89 2.82 1.92 11.33
N GLY A 90 2.04 2.68 10.57
CA GLY A 90 1.51 2.21 9.28
C GLY A 90 2.61 1.83 8.29
N LEU A 91 3.69 2.64 8.18
CA LEU A 91 4.81 2.32 7.29
C LEU A 91 5.77 1.28 7.87
N GLU A 92 5.86 1.15 9.19
CA GLU A 92 6.59 0.07 9.85
C GLU A 92 5.93 -1.29 9.58
N LEU A 93 4.60 -1.33 9.61
CA LEU A 93 3.83 -2.51 9.25
C LEU A 93 4.01 -2.86 7.77
N VAL A 94 4.00 -1.85 6.88
CA VAL A 94 4.28 -2.05 5.45
C VAL A 94 5.69 -2.63 5.25
N ASP A 95 6.69 -2.09 5.94
CA ASP A 95 8.07 -2.57 5.87
C ASP A 95 8.22 -4.01 6.38
N GLY A 96 7.46 -4.39 7.40
CA GLY A 96 7.51 -5.74 7.97
C GLY A 96 6.72 -6.81 7.19
N LEU A 97 5.75 -6.43 6.36
CA LEU A 97 4.85 -7.36 5.67
C LEU A 97 4.98 -7.39 4.15
N ALA A 98 5.50 -6.33 3.53
CA ALA A 98 5.70 -6.28 2.09
C ALA A 98 7.10 -6.77 1.69
N ASP A 99 7.20 -7.53 0.60
CA ASP A 99 8.50 -7.96 0.06
C ASP A 99 9.26 -6.75 -0.53
N ARG A 100 8.50 -5.85 -1.16
CA ARG A 100 9.03 -4.62 -1.75
C ARG A 100 8.03 -3.50 -1.51
N TRP A 101 8.51 -2.33 -1.15
CA TRP A 101 7.67 -1.14 -1.08
C TRP A 101 8.51 0.10 -1.36
N GLY A 102 7.82 1.20 -1.65
CA GLY A 102 8.44 2.49 -1.86
C GLY A 102 7.39 3.56 -2.10
N TRP A 103 7.85 4.75 -2.45
CA TRP A 103 6.98 5.82 -2.92
C TRP A 103 7.69 6.63 -4.00
N LEU A 104 6.89 7.34 -4.79
CA LEU A 104 7.35 8.30 -5.78
C LEU A 104 6.40 9.50 -5.84
N PRO A 105 6.88 10.70 -6.20
CA PRO A 105 6.01 11.80 -6.60
C PRO A 105 5.16 11.39 -7.81
N GLU A 106 3.86 11.68 -7.79
CA GLU A 106 2.94 11.45 -8.91
C GLU A 106 2.13 12.74 -9.16
N GLY A 107 2.50 13.47 -10.22
CA GLY A 107 1.89 14.77 -10.51
C GLY A 107 2.13 15.78 -9.38
N ALA A 108 1.05 16.34 -8.83
CA ALA A 108 1.09 17.25 -7.67
C ALA A 108 1.03 16.52 -6.32
N GLY A 109 0.98 15.19 -6.34
CA GLY A 109 0.85 14.36 -5.15
C GLY A 109 1.94 13.31 -5.07
N LYS A 110 1.63 12.21 -4.39
CA LYS A 110 2.53 11.06 -4.24
C LYS A 110 1.79 9.76 -4.45
N GLN A 111 2.56 8.74 -4.79
CA GLN A 111 2.12 7.35 -4.81
C GLN A 111 3.00 6.52 -3.89
N ILE A 112 2.38 5.86 -2.92
CA ILE A 112 3.02 4.80 -2.12
C ILE A 112 2.63 3.46 -2.74
N TRP A 113 3.57 2.53 -2.83
CA TRP A 113 3.33 1.21 -3.37
C TRP A 113 3.97 0.12 -2.52
N CYS A 114 3.38 -1.06 -2.51
CA CYS A 114 3.96 -2.27 -1.95
C CYS A 114 3.65 -3.49 -2.82
N GLU A 115 4.51 -4.50 -2.77
CA GLU A 115 4.38 -5.76 -3.48
C GLU A 115 4.51 -6.92 -2.49
N VAL A 116 3.66 -7.93 -2.68
CA VAL A 116 3.69 -9.19 -1.93
C VAL A 116 3.70 -10.36 -2.92
N ASP A 117 4.65 -11.28 -2.76
CA ASP A 117 4.84 -12.43 -3.62
C ASP A 117 3.89 -13.57 -3.24
N ARG A 118 3.24 -14.20 -4.23
CA ARG A 118 2.22 -15.24 -4.01
C ARG A 118 2.79 -16.58 -3.52
N SER A 119 4.11 -16.80 -3.62
CA SER A 119 4.78 -18.02 -3.13
C SER A 119 5.31 -17.93 -1.70
N GLY A 120 4.89 -16.93 -0.93
CA GLY A 120 4.78 -17.03 0.52
C GLY A 120 5.71 -16.13 1.32
N PRO A 121 5.48 -15.99 2.64
CA PRO A 121 6.44 -15.37 3.54
C PRO A 121 7.24 -16.46 4.27
N VAL A 122 8.54 -16.51 4.04
CA VAL A 122 9.51 -16.56 5.14
C VAL A 122 10.68 -15.68 4.74
N ARG A 123 10.70 -14.43 5.20
CA ARG A 123 11.94 -13.65 5.16
C ARG A 123 12.13 -12.85 6.44
N ALA A 124 13.34 -12.99 6.99
CA ALA A 124 13.87 -12.24 8.12
C ALA A 124 14.04 -10.75 7.75
N PRO A 125 13.99 -9.82 8.72
CA PRO A 125 14.06 -8.39 8.46
C PRO A 125 15.33 -8.03 7.70
N GLU A 126 15.16 -7.51 6.49
CA GLU A 126 16.23 -6.91 5.70
C GLU A 126 16.39 -5.44 6.13
N PRO A 127 17.59 -4.85 6.00
CA PRO A 127 17.79 -3.45 6.36
C PRO A 127 16.91 -2.52 5.50
N PRO A 128 16.46 -1.38 6.07
CA PRO A 128 15.49 -0.50 5.44
C PRO A 128 15.98 -0.01 4.07
N LYS A 129 15.11 -0.10 3.06
CA LYS A 129 15.38 0.40 1.71
C LYS A 129 15.38 1.92 1.76
N VAL A 130 16.53 2.53 1.42
CA VAL A 130 16.74 3.98 1.45
C VAL A 130 15.71 4.67 0.56
N VAL A 131 14.88 5.49 1.20
CA VAL A 131 13.85 6.33 0.60
C VAL A 131 14.50 7.61 0.09
N VAL A 132 14.51 7.83 -1.24
CA VAL A 132 15.08 9.04 -1.85
C VAL A 132 14.09 10.21 -1.72
N GLN A 133 14.50 11.28 -1.01
CA GLN A 133 13.73 12.49 -0.72
C GLN A 133 13.90 13.58 -1.78
N GLY A 134 12.86 14.41 -1.99
CA GLY A 134 13.00 15.69 -2.68
C GLY A 134 11.79 16.64 -2.53
N GLY A 135 11.94 17.69 -1.70
CA GLY A 135 11.32 19.02 -1.84
C GLY A 135 9.85 19.23 -1.44
N ALA A 136 9.56 20.30 -0.68
CA ALA A 136 8.31 20.61 0.04
C ALA A 136 7.28 21.49 -0.74
N GLY A 137 5.98 21.35 -0.40
CA GLY A 137 4.85 22.22 -0.79
C GLY A 137 3.63 22.02 0.13
N GLU A 138 2.67 22.95 0.11
CA GLU A 138 1.70 23.27 1.20
C GLU A 138 0.25 22.78 0.91
N VAL A 139 -0.60 22.76 1.96
CA VAL A 139 -1.83 21.95 2.19
C VAL A 139 -3.14 22.51 1.58
N CYS A 140 -4.09 21.64 1.15
CA CYS A 140 -5.49 21.99 0.78
C CYS A 140 -6.55 20.92 1.21
N GLU A 141 -7.74 21.38 1.66
CA GLU A 141 -8.97 20.61 2.06
C GLU A 141 -9.84 20.12 0.87
N PRO A 142 -10.90 19.26 1.02
CA PRO A 142 -11.17 18.12 1.92
C PRO A 142 -11.34 16.73 1.16
N PRO A 143 -11.45 15.55 1.81
CA PRO A 143 -11.20 14.24 1.17
C PRO A 143 -12.42 13.43 0.68
N SER A 144 -12.24 12.69 -0.42
CA SER A 144 -13.00 11.47 -0.76
C SER A 144 -12.14 10.47 -1.54
N CYS A 145 -12.04 9.19 -1.13
CA CYS A 145 -11.26 8.18 -1.89
C CYS A 145 -11.93 7.77 -3.20
N VAL A 146 -11.12 7.52 -4.23
CA VAL A 146 -11.52 7.01 -5.55
C VAL A 146 -10.87 5.63 -5.76
N PHE A 147 -11.54 4.70 -6.43
CA PHE A 147 -11.03 3.34 -6.70
C PHE A 147 -10.87 3.15 -8.20
N THR A 148 -9.77 2.55 -8.66
CA THR A 148 -9.52 2.34 -10.10
C THR A 148 -9.06 0.91 -10.37
N ASP A 149 -9.58 0.36 -11.47
CA ASP A 149 -9.36 -1.02 -11.86
C ASP A 149 -8.51 -1.07 -13.13
N HIS A 150 -7.29 -1.56 -13.02
CA HIS A 150 -6.47 -1.94 -14.18
C HIS A 150 -6.15 -3.42 -14.12
N LEU A 151 -6.86 -4.19 -14.94
CA LEU A 151 -6.44 -5.53 -15.32
C LEU A 151 -5.33 -5.36 -16.36
N ALA A 152 -4.12 -5.77 -16.02
CA ALA A 152 -3.04 -5.97 -16.98
C ALA A 152 -3.15 -7.38 -17.58
#